data_AF-A0A4S8LBD8-F1
#
_entry.id   AF-A0A4S8LBD8-F1
#
_cell.length_a   1.000
_cell.length_b   1.000
_cell.length_c   1.000
_cell.angle_alpha   90.00
_cell.angle_beta   90.00
_cell.angle_gamma   90.00
#
_symmetry.space_group_name_H-M   'P 1'
#
loop_
_entity.id
_entity.type
_entity.pdbx_description
1 polymer ?
#
loop_
_entity_poly.entity_id
_entity_poly.type
_entity_poly.pdbx_seq_one_letter_code
_entity_poly.pdbx_strand_id
1 'polypeptide(L)'
;PFASPTRRRVPQPTYRHNNSSLSRSLRNYQPITFDIVGYSMQGVSMRNVLYRSSSINTWMAGANDLVFASTGLRRINLRITWPGLEHFDWLRSVNVSGPITRAQLAYYIAQNFERFLEKAQYERSAIADWRIGRNGIRFEHLVLISLYNISGDSFQADIAVDPR
;
A
#
# COMPACT_ATOMS: atom_id res chain seq x y z
N PRO A 1 -13.56 9.87 -7.56
CA PRO A 1 -14.48 8.95 -6.83
C PRO A 1 -14.25 7.51 -7.33
N PHE A 2 -14.51 6.50 -6.51
CA PHE A 2 -14.42 5.11 -6.96
C PHE A 2 -15.64 4.74 -7.82
N ALA A 3 -15.42 3.92 -8.85
CA ALA A 3 -16.49 3.38 -9.68
C ALA A 3 -17.36 2.36 -8.91
N SER A 4 -16.77 1.65 -7.96
CA SER A 4 -17.50 0.76 -7.05
C SER A 4 -18.18 1.57 -5.93
N PRO A 5 -19.52 1.55 -5.79
CA PRO A 5 -20.22 2.24 -4.70
C PRO A 5 -19.95 1.65 -3.31
N THR A 6 -19.47 0.40 -3.22
CA THR A 6 -19.12 -0.25 -1.94
C THR A 6 -17.66 -0.02 -1.56
N ARG A 7 -16.85 0.51 -2.48
CA ARG A 7 -15.44 0.77 -2.23
C ARG A 7 -15.28 2.03 -1.40
N ARG A 8 -14.56 1.91 -0.30
CA ARG A 8 -14.24 3.02 0.59
C ARG A 8 -12.75 3.04 0.90
N ARG A 9 -12.15 4.23 0.85
CA ARG A 9 -10.75 4.43 1.20
C ARG A 9 -10.56 4.21 2.70
N VAL A 10 -9.46 3.57 3.08
CA VAL A 10 -9.14 3.37 4.51
C VAL A 10 -8.68 4.71 5.09
N PRO A 11 -9.26 5.19 6.20
CA PRO A 11 -8.87 6.45 6.84
C PRO A 11 -7.57 6.25 7.62
N GLN A 12 -6.46 6.13 6.90
CA GLN A 12 -5.16 5.92 7.50
C GLN A 12 -4.63 7.25 8.06
N PRO A 13 -4.27 7.34 9.35
CA PRO A 13 -3.64 8.53 9.87
C PRO A 13 -2.30 8.75 9.14
N THR A 14 -2.05 9.98 8.70
CA THR A 14 -0.74 10.35 8.16
C THR A 14 0.27 10.28 9.30
N TYR A 15 1.24 9.36 9.18
CA TYR A 15 2.30 9.25 10.16
C TYR A 15 3.06 10.58 10.27
N ARG A 16 3.08 11.17 11.47
CA ARG A 16 3.87 12.38 11.77
C ARG A 16 5.15 11.96 12.47
N HIS A 17 6.30 12.27 11.87
CA HIS A 17 7.59 12.06 12.51
C HIS A 17 7.76 13.11 13.63
N ASN A 18 7.88 12.68 14.89
CA ASN A 18 7.99 13.60 16.05
C ASN A 18 9.37 14.26 16.22
N ASN A 19 10.33 14.02 15.33
CA ASN A 19 11.69 14.55 15.46
C ASN A 19 11.92 15.72 14.48
N SER A 20 11.84 16.92 15.02
CA SER A 20 12.01 18.23 14.39
C SER A 20 13.46 18.59 13.98
N SER A 21 14.40 17.63 13.95
CA SER A 21 15.83 17.91 13.73
C SER A 21 16.42 17.34 12.44
N LEU A 22 15.63 16.69 11.58
CA LEU A 22 16.09 16.16 10.29
C LEU A 22 15.31 16.76 9.14
N SER A 23 15.56 18.02 8.83
CA SER A 23 15.31 18.64 7.53
C SER A 23 16.20 18.04 6.42
N ARG A 24 16.38 16.71 6.41
CA ARG A 24 16.83 16.02 5.20
C ARG A 24 15.72 16.23 4.19
N SER A 25 15.89 17.26 3.37
CA SER A 25 15.26 17.50 2.06
C SER A 25 13.97 16.71 1.90
N LEU A 26 12.83 17.39 2.05
CA LEU A 26 11.53 16.89 1.60
C LEU A 26 11.65 16.60 0.09
N ARG A 27 12.21 15.45 -0.25
CA ARG A 27 12.19 14.92 -1.61
C ARG A 27 10.75 14.54 -1.84
N ASN A 28 10.02 15.44 -2.47
CA ASN A 28 8.65 15.22 -2.91
C ASN A 28 8.68 14.21 -4.06
N TYR A 29 8.82 12.93 -3.73
CA TYR A 29 8.59 11.85 -4.67
C TYR A 29 7.11 11.87 -5.07
N GLN A 30 6.85 11.90 -6.37
CA GLN A 30 5.49 11.78 -6.87
C GLN A 30 4.87 10.45 -6.41
N PRO A 31 3.60 10.43 -6.00
CA PRO A 31 2.93 9.18 -5.64
C PRO A 31 2.99 8.17 -6.78
N ILE A 32 3.36 6.94 -6.44
CA ILE A 32 3.33 5.82 -7.37
C ILE A 32 1.92 5.25 -7.34
N THR A 33 1.14 5.48 -8.38
CA THR A 33 -0.23 4.94 -8.49
C THR A 33 -0.22 3.51 -9.06
N PHE A 34 -1.26 2.76 -8.72
CA PHE A 34 -1.48 1.41 -9.20
C PHE A 34 -2.89 1.33 -9.77
N ASP A 35 -3.01 1.14 -11.07
CA ASP A 35 -4.30 1.19 -11.76
C ASP A 35 -4.40 0.08 -12.81
N ILE A 36 -5.63 -0.28 -13.15
CA ILE A 36 -5.90 -1.19 -14.26
C ILE A 36 -5.83 -0.37 -15.56
N VAL A 37 -5.34 -0.98 -16.64
CA VAL A 37 -5.34 -0.35 -17.97
C VAL A 37 -6.74 0.16 -18.31
N GLY A 38 -6.84 1.45 -18.68
CA GLY A 38 -8.10 2.12 -19.00
C GLY A 38 -8.89 2.68 -17.81
N TYR A 39 -8.46 2.44 -16.56
CA TYR A 39 -9.16 2.88 -15.36
C TYR A 39 -8.22 3.63 -14.40
N SER A 40 -8.25 4.96 -14.41
CA SER A 40 -7.43 5.77 -13.52
C SER A 40 -8.02 5.91 -12.12
N MET A 41 -7.15 5.99 -11.12
CA MET A 41 -7.48 6.21 -9.70
C MET A 41 -8.45 5.18 -9.10
N GLN A 42 -8.51 3.99 -9.69
CA GLN A 42 -9.37 2.91 -9.20
C GLN A 42 -8.61 1.94 -8.31
N GLY A 43 -7.29 1.86 -8.45
CA GLY A 43 -6.50 0.87 -7.72
C GLY A 43 -6.47 -0.50 -8.40
N VAL A 44 -5.75 -1.41 -7.77
CA VAL A 44 -5.67 -2.82 -8.14
C VAL A 44 -6.01 -3.71 -6.94
N SER A 45 -6.74 -4.79 -7.17
CA SER A 45 -7.00 -5.79 -6.11
C SER A 45 -5.68 -6.43 -5.66
N MET A 46 -5.36 -6.35 -4.37
CA MET A 46 -4.14 -6.96 -3.81
C MET A 46 -4.15 -8.48 -3.97
N ARG A 47 -5.33 -9.11 -3.87
CA ARG A 47 -5.50 -10.54 -4.16
C ARG A 47 -5.11 -10.89 -5.60
N ASN A 48 -5.57 -10.11 -6.58
CA ASN A 48 -5.22 -10.35 -7.99
C ASN A 48 -3.73 -10.13 -8.24
N VAL A 49 -3.14 -9.08 -7.64
CA VAL A 49 -1.70 -8.83 -7.71
C VAL A 49 -0.91 -10.05 -7.21
N LEU A 50 -1.29 -10.61 -6.06
CA LEU A 50 -0.53 -11.68 -5.41
C LEU A 50 -0.70 -13.04 -6.13
N TYR A 51 -1.95 -13.43 -6.44
CA TYR A 51 -2.24 -14.78 -6.95
C TYR A 51 -2.39 -14.86 -8.48
N ARG A 52 -2.43 -13.74 -9.20
CA ARG A 52 -2.40 -13.69 -10.68
C ARG A 52 -1.14 -13.02 -11.23
N SER A 53 -0.06 -13.09 -10.45
CA SER A 53 1.21 -12.38 -10.69
C SER A 53 1.84 -12.69 -12.06
N SER A 54 1.65 -13.89 -12.61
CA SER A 54 2.13 -14.27 -13.95
C SER A 54 1.53 -13.43 -15.08
N SER A 55 0.38 -12.81 -14.85
CA SER A 55 -0.36 -12.00 -15.84
C SER A 55 -0.39 -10.51 -15.51
N ILE A 56 0.23 -10.07 -14.41
CA ILE A 56 0.11 -8.69 -13.91
C ILE A 56 0.46 -7.63 -14.96
N ASN A 57 1.44 -7.95 -15.82
CA ASN A 57 1.91 -7.05 -16.88
C ASN A 57 0.88 -6.82 -18.00
N THR A 58 -0.15 -7.65 -18.12
CA THR A 58 -1.16 -7.51 -19.19
C THR A 58 -2.32 -6.61 -18.82
N TRP A 59 -2.54 -6.35 -17.52
CA TRP A 59 -3.71 -5.61 -17.04
C TRP A 59 -3.38 -4.43 -16.14
N MET A 60 -2.17 -4.33 -15.58
CA MET A 60 -1.76 -3.16 -14.79
C MET A 60 -1.18 -2.06 -15.69
N ALA A 61 -1.67 -0.83 -15.52
CA ALA A 61 -1.14 0.34 -16.21
C ALA A 61 0.31 0.62 -15.76
N GLY A 62 1.23 0.77 -16.72
CA GLY A 62 2.63 1.04 -16.43
C GLY A 62 3.34 -0.07 -15.65
N ALA A 63 2.90 -1.34 -15.80
CA ALA A 63 3.41 -2.47 -15.03
C ALA A 63 4.95 -2.61 -15.07
N ASN A 64 5.55 -2.32 -16.23
CA ASN A 64 6.99 -2.41 -16.47
C ASN A 64 7.75 -1.11 -16.14
N ASP A 65 7.06 -0.05 -15.68
CA ASP A 65 7.70 1.22 -15.34
C ASP A 65 8.68 1.04 -14.18
N LEU A 66 9.85 1.65 -14.29
CA LEU A 66 10.88 1.62 -13.26
C LEU A 66 10.65 2.74 -12.23
N VAL A 67 9.86 2.45 -11.20
CA VAL A 67 9.26 3.48 -10.32
C VAL A 67 10.22 4.13 -9.32
N PHE A 68 11.42 3.58 -9.12
CA PHE A 68 12.46 4.16 -8.26
C PHE A 68 13.77 4.51 -8.97
N ALA A 69 13.87 4.32 -10.28
CA ALA A 69 15.12 4.42 -11.03
C ALA A 69 15.82 5.79 -10.88
N SER A 70 15.06 6.90 -10.84
CA SER A 70 15.59 8.26 -10.72
C SER A 70 15.80 8.73 -9.28
N THR A 71 15.41 7.93 -8.29
CA THR A 71 15.39 8.37 -6.87
C THR A 71 16.73 8.20 -6.16
N GLY A 72 17.56 7.27 -6.63
CA GLY A 72 18.78 6.82 -5.94
C GLY A 72 18.52 5.96 -4.69
N LEU A 73 17.26 5.67 -4.36
CA LEU A 73 16.90 4.80 -3.24
C LEU A 73 17.27 3.35 -3.57
N ARG A 74 17.90 2.68 -2.59
CA ARG A 74 18.15 1.23 -2.65
C ARG A 74 17.18 0.44 -1.80
N ARG A 75 16.50 1.11 -0.87
CA ARG A 75 15.56 0.53 0.08
C ARG A 75 14.53 1.57 0.44
N ILE A 76 13.33 1.12 0.73
CA ILE A 76 12.27 1.93 1.34
C ILE A 76 11.77 1.25 2.61
N ASN A 77 11.27 2.05 3.54
CA ASN A 77 10.56 1.59 4.72
C ASN A 77 9.06 1.71 4.47
N LEU A 78 8.40 0.59 4.20
CA LEU A 78 6.95 0.52 4.05
C LEU A 78 6.29 0.50 5.43
N ARG A 79 5.48 1.51 5.69
CA ARG A 79 4.68 1.63 6.91
C ARG A 79 3.21 1.32 6.58
N ILE A 80 2.60 0.45 7.37
CA ILE A 80 1.17 0.15 7.30
C ILE A 80 0.53 0.67 8.59
N THR A 81 -0.42 1.58 8.43
CA THR A 81 -1.30 2.02 9.50
C THR A 81 -2.73 1.56 9.21
N TRP A 82 -3.48 1.26 10.26
CA TRP A 82 -4.83 0.74 10.14
C TRP A 82 -5.73 1.34 11.23
N PRO A 83 -6.96 1.78 10.89
CA PRO A 83 -7.86 2.42 11.85
C PRO A 83 -8.23 1.47 13.00
N GLY A 84 -8.12 1.97 14.23
CA GLY A 84 -8.40 1.23 15.44
C GLY A 84 -7.30 0.23 15.83
N LEU A 85 -6.16 0.25 15.13
CA LEU A 85 -4.95 -0.52 15.45
C LEU A 85 -3.72 0.41 15.51
N GLU A 86 -3.90 1.62 16.03
CA GLU A 86 -2.84 2.63 16.12
C GLU A 86 -1.64 2.17 16.98
N HIS A 87 -1.87 1.23 17.91
CA HIS A 87 -0.82 0.59 18.72
C HIS A 87 0.04 -0.42 17.94
N PHE A 88 -0.42 -0.87 16.77
CA PHE A 88 0.22 -1.94 16.02
C PHE A 88 1.17 -1.37 14.95
N ASP A 89 2.44 -1.17 15.34
CA ASP A 89 3.45 -0.60 14.44
C ASP A 89 3.97 -1.63 13.43
N TRP A 90 3.48 -1.55 12.19
CA TRP A 90 3.97 -2.37 11.08
C TRP A 90 4.91 -1.60 10.17
N LEU A 91 6.21 -1.82 10.36
CA LEU A 91 7.27 -1.27 9.53
C LEU A 91 8.09 -2.38 8.87
N ARG A 92 8.23 -2.36 7.55
CA ARG A 92 9.01 -3.35 6.80
C ARG A 92 9.90 -2.68 5.77
N SER A 93 11.16 -3.09 5.74
CA SER A 93 12.10 -2.67 4.71
C SER A 93 11.85 -3.44 3.42
N VAL A 94 11.57 -2.74 2.32
CA VAL A 94 11.46 -3.30 0.97
C VAL A 94 12.71 -2.94 0.19
N ASN A 95 13.37 -3.97 -0.35
CA ASN A 95 14.51 -3.75 -1.22
C ASN A 95 14.03 -3.21 -2.58
N VAL A 96 14.59 -2.06 -2.97
CA VAL A 96 14.37 -1.45 -4.29
C VAL A 96 15.70 -1.27 -5.01
N SER A 97 16.74 -2.01 -4.58
CA SER A 97 18.05 -2.01 -5.22
C SER A 97 17.94 -2.69 -6.59
N GLY A 98 17.98 -1.88 -7.64
CA GLY A 98 17.78 -2.31 -9.02
C GLY A 98 16.51 -1.70 -9.62
N PRO A 99 16.32 -1.81 -10.93
CA PRO A 99 15.14 -1.28 -11.60
C PRO A 99 13.91 -2.13 -11.21
N ILE A 100 13.30 -1.82 -10.06
CA ILE A 100 12.05 -2.44 -9.63
C ILE A 100 10.90 -1.90 -10.49
N THR A 101 10.14 -2.82 -11.07
CA THR A 101 8.97 -2.45 -11.86
C THR A 101 7.79 -2.08 -10.96
N ARG A 102 6.83 -1.32 -11.48
CA ARG A 102 5.58 -1.02 -10.77
C ARG A 102 4.84 -2.28 -10.33
N ALA A 103 4.78 -3.30 -11.19
CA ALA A 103 4.16 -4.58 -10.87
C ALA A 103 4.88 -5.33 -9.74
N GLN A 104 6.21 -5.35 -9.76
CA GLN A 104 7.01 -5.95 -8.68
C GLN A 104 6.79 -5.21 -7.35
N LEU A 105 6.77 -3.87 -7.38
CA LEU A 105 6.48 -3.08 -6.20
C LEU A 105 5.08 -3.37 -5.65
N ALA A 106 4.06 -3.42 -6.51
CA ALA A 106 2.70 -3.76 -6.12
C ALA A 106 2.64 -5.15 -5.45
N TYR A 107 3.34 -6.13 -6.01
CA TYR A 107 3.44 -7.49 -5.45
C TYR A 107 4.04 -7.48 -4.04
N TYR A 108 5.17 -6.79 -3.84
CA TYR A 108 5.77 -6.70 -2.50
C TYR A 108 4.87 -5.97 -1.49
N ILE A 109 4.16 -4.93 -1.91
CA ILE A 109 3.20 -4.24 -1.04
C ILE A 109 2.07 -5.20 -0.67
N ALA A 110 1.45 -5.88 -1.63
CA ALA A 110 0.37 -6.84 -1.41
C ALA A 110 0.81 -7.96 -0.44
N GLN A 111 2.00 -8.51 -0.61
CA GLN A 111 2.57 -9.53 0.28
C GLN A 111 2.77 -9.01 1.71
N ASN A 112 3.15 -7.74 1.89
CA ASN A 112 3.25 -7.14 3.22
C ASN A 112 1.88 -6.94 3.87
N PHE A 113 0.85 -6.59 3.09
CA PHE A 113 -0.52 -6.47 3.59
C PHE A 113 -1.14 -7.82 3.97
N GLU A 114 -0.88 -8.88 3.21
CA GLU A 114 -1.30 -10.24 3.57
C GLU A 114 -0.76 -10.62 4.96
N ARG A 115 0.56 -10.50 5.15
CA ARG A 115 1.23 -10.76 6.44
C ARG A 115 0.75 -9.83 7.56
N PHE A 116 0.46 -8.58 7.24
CA PHE A 116 -0.07 -7.62 8.19
C PHE A 116 -1.45 -8.08 8.69
N LEU A 117 -2.38 -8.40 7.79
CA LEU A 117 -3.72 -8.90 8.13
C LEU A 117 -3.67 -10.22 8.90
N GLU A 118 -2.75 -11.12 8.53
CA GLU A 118 -2.54 -12.40 9.24
C GLU A 118 -2.22 -12.22 10.73
N LYS A 119 -1.48 -11.17 11.09
CA LYS A 119 -1.18 -10.86 12.50
C LYS A 119 -2.25 -9.98 13.13
N ALA A 120 -2.67 -8.95 12.42
CA ALA A 120 -3.63 -7.95 12.89
C ALA A 120 -5.02 -8.53 13.18
N GLN A 121 -5.41 -9.66 12.57
CA GLN A 121 -6.69 -10.31 12.85
C GLN A 121 -6.86 -10.79 14.30
N TYR A 122 -5.76 -10.93 15.05
CA TYR A 122 -5.78 -11.32 16.46
C TYR A 122 -5.76 -10.12 17.42
N GLU A 123 -5.56 -8.92 16.88
CA GLU A 123 -5.51 -7.69 17.67
C GLU A 123 -6.92 -7.17 17.97
N ARG A 124 -7.07 -6.53 19.13
CA ARG A 124 -8.32 -5.83 19.46
C ARG A 124 -8.36 -4.51 18.72
N SER A 125 -9.34 -4.36 17.82
CA SER A 125 -9.57 -3.09 17.14
C SER A 125 -10.48 -2.19 17.97
N ALA A 126 -10.10 -0.92 18.11
CA ALA A 126 -10.94 0.10 18.74
C ALA A 126 -12.12 0.55 17.85
N ILE A 127 -12.10 0.24 16.55
CA ILE A 127 -13.10 0.71 15.57
C ILE A 127 -13.71 -0.50 14.83
N ALA A 128 -14.96 -0.83 15.17
CA ALA A 128 -15.64 -2.02 14.65
C ALA A 128 -15.73 -2.06 13.10
N ASP A 129 -15.97 -0.92 12.46
CA ASP A 129 -16.10 -0.78 11.01
C ASP A 129 -14.83 -1.17 10.22
N TRP A 130 -13.67 -1.12 10.88
CA TRP A 130 -12.39 -1.45 10.30
C TRP A 130 -11.80 -2.73 10.89
N ARG A 131 -12.59 -3.54 11.60
CA ARG A 131 -12.07 -4.79 12.20
C ARG A 131 -11.56 -5.75 11.12
N ILE A 132 -10.34 -6.24 11.29
CA ILE A 132 -9.74 -7.29 10.46
C ILE A 132 -10.16 -8.67 10.98
N GLY A 133 -10.44 -9.60 10.06
CA GLY A 133 -10.67 -11.01 10.39
C GLY A 133 -11.88 -11.62 9.68
N ARG A 134 -12.26 -12.83 10.08
CA ARG A 134 -13.30 -13.65 9.40
C ARG A 134 -14.62 -12.90 9.18
N ASN A 135 -15.08 -12.21 10.23
CA ASN A 135 -16.34 -11.44 10.25
C ASN A 135 -16.06 -9.93 10.08
N GLY A 136 -15.10 -9.59 9.23
CA GLY A 136 -14.65 -8.22 9.01
C GLY A 136 -13.91 -8.10 7.68
N ILE A 137 -12.92 -7.22 7.65
CA ILE A 137 -12.11 -6.97 6.47
C ILE A 137 -11.10 -8.11 6.31
N ARG A 138 -11.11 -8.72 5.12
CA ARG A 138 -10.20 -9.79 4.71
C ARG A 138 -9.28 -9.28 3.61
N PHE A 139 -8.19 -10.02 3.37
CA PHE A 139 -7.19 -9.65 2.37
C PHE A 139 -7.77 -9.47 0.96
N GLU A 140 -8.75 -10.31 0.61
CA GLU A 140 -9.44 -10.24 -0.68
C GLU A 140 -10.25 -8.95 -0.91
N HIS A 141 -10.61 -8.24 0.16
CA HIS A 141 -11.30 -6.95 0.05
C HIS A 141 -10.31 -5.79 -0.21
N LEU A 142 -9.00 -6.00 -0.10
CA LEU A 142 -8.02 -4.91 -0.19
C LEU A 142 -7.73 -4.52 -1.64
N VAL A 143 -7.74 -3.20 -1.85
CA VAL A 143 -7.39 -2.55 -3.11
C VAL A 143 -6.22 -1.59 -2.85
N LEU A 144 -5.12 -1.79 -3.57
CA LEU A 144 -3.96 -0.90 -3.54
C LEU A 144 -4.20 0.26 -4.49
N ILE A 145 -4.14 1.51 -4.01
CA ILE A 145 -4.35 2.71 -4.83
C ILE A 145 -3.04 3.38 -5.21
N SER A 146 -2.23 3.73 -4.21
CA SER A 146 -0.97 4.41 -4.44
C SER A 146 0.04 4.14 -3.33
N LEU A 147 1.30 4.51 -3.56
CA LEU A 147 2.36 4.57 -2.57
C LEU A 147 2.93 5.98 -2.58
N TYR A 148 2.93 6.64 -1.43
CA TYR A 148 3.45 8.01 -1.29
C TYR A 148 4.55 8.10 -0.25
N ASN A 149 5.49 9.01 -0.48
CA ASN A 149 6.56 9.28 0.48
C ASN A 149 6.02 10.12 1.63
N ILE A 150 6.33 9.70 2.86
CA ILE A 150 6.02 10.47 4.06
C ILE A 150 7.21 11.37 4.40
N SER A 151 8.41 10.76 4.47
CA SER A 151 9.66 11.44 4.80
C SER A 151 10.85 10.53 4.49
N GLY A 152 11.92 11.07 3.90
CA GLY A 152 13.15 10.31 3.67
C GLY A 152 12.91 9.05 2.82
N ASP A 153 13.23 7.88 3.37
CA ASP A 153 12.99 6.58 2.75
C ASP A 153 11.69 5.90 3.22
N SER A 154 10.86 6.60 4.00
CA SER A 154 9.62 6.06 4.56
C SER A 154 8.42 6.34 3.66
N PHE A 155 7.68 5.29 3.32
CA PHE A 155 6.55 5.32 2.42
C PHE A 155 5.34 4.66 3.07
N GLN A 156 4.15 5.16 2.72
CA GLN A 156 2.88 4.60 3.15
C GLN A 156 2.02 4.29 1.93
N ALA A 157 1.40 3.12 1.95
CA ALA A 157 0.47 2.71 0.93
C ALA A 157 -0.91 3.29 1.24
N ASP A 158 -1.49 3.89 0.23
CA ASP A 158 -2.86 4.36 0.18
C ASP A 158 -3.75 3.23 -0.33
N ILE A 159 -4.73 2.83 0.47
CA ILE A 159 -5.53 1.64 0.24
C ILE A 159 -7.03 1.90 0.38
N ALA A 160 -7.81 1.05 -0.27
CA ALA A 160 -9.26 0.99 -0.11
C ALA A 160 -9.71 -0.43 0.22
N VAL A 161 -10.92 -0.54 0.73
CA VAL A 161 -11.63 -1.79 1.00
C VAL A 161 -12.86 -1.84 0.12
N ASP A 162 -13.05 -2.98 -0.54
CA ASP A 162 -14.22 -3.28 -1.36
C ASP A 162 -14.78 -4.66 -0.94
N PRO A 163 -15.83 -4.73 -0.11
CA PRO A 163 -16.33 -5.99 0.48
C PRO A 163 -17.05 -6.96 -0.47
N ARG A 164 -16.86 -6.83 -1.78
CA ARG A 164 -17.56 -7.61 -2.81
C ARG A 164 -17.00 -9.00 -3.00
#